data_AF-A0ABD6P552-F1
#
_entry.id   AF-A0ABD6P552-F1
#
_cell.length_a   1.000
_cell.length_b   1.000
_cell.length_c   1.000
_cell.angle_alpha   90.00
_cell.angle_beta   90.00
_cell.angle_gamma   90.00
#
_symmetry.space_group_name_H-M   'P 1'
#
loop_
_entity.id
_entity.type
_entity.pdbx_description
1 polymer ?
#
loop_
_entity_poly.entity_id
_entity_poly.type
_entity_poly.pdbx_seq_one_letter_code
_entity_poly.pdbx_strand_id
1 'polypeptide(L)'
;MAAAAAPYASWLSAASAQAANAAGQAQAVASAFEAACAGMIHPLAVVANRNTFVQLVMSNLFGFNAPAIAAAESQYEEMWAQDVAAMVGYHGGASTAAAQLAVSAADNLGFDNVGFANFGSGNWGFFNNGNTNLGAFNRGDNNVGFGNTTPAKGYCAPDGRTYDAGSTFDGNFGIGNFGHGNIGAFNNGVGNSGFGNVGDSNTGLLGFLPGTGGWNNGNNNTGFLNNGNFDAGLSNQGNNNFGFNNVGNGNIGGFNLGSGDIGFGITGNNMVGIGIPGTGIQLALPR
;
A
#
# COMPACT_ATOMS: atom_id res chain seq x y z
N MET A 1 -4.06 -4.54 39.47
CA MET A 1 -3.33 -5.49 38.59
C MET A 1 -4.27 -6.32 37.73
N ALA A 2 -5.22 -7.09 38.30
CA ALA A 2 -6.14 -7.93 37.52
C ALA A 2 -6.97 -7.16 36.46
N ALA A 3 -7.49 -5.97 36.80
CA ALA A 3 -8.26 -5.13 35.86
C ALA A 3 -7.44 -4.68 34.63
N ALA A 4 -6.13 -4.49 34.76
CA ALA A 4 -5.26 -4.11 33.65
C ALA A 4 -4.91 -5.29 32.73
N ALA A 5 -4.94 -6.53 33.25
CA ALA A 5 -4.61 -7.74 32.49
C ALA A 5 -5.83 -8.35 31.76
N ALA A 6 -7.05 -7.99 32.16
CA ALA A 6 -8.28 -8.55 31.60
C ALA A 6 -8.42 -8.37 30.06
N PRO A 7 -8.10 -7.21 29.46
CA PRO A 7 -8.16 -7.04 28.00
C PRO A 7 -7.19 -7.96 27.25
N TYR A 8 -5.96 -8.10 27.75
CA TYR A 8 -4.96 -9.00 27.18
C TYR A 8 -5.40 -10.47 27.26
N ALA A 9 -5.98 -10.89 28.38
CA ALA A 9 -6.49 -12.25 28.54
C ALA A 9 -7.67 -12.54 27.59
N SER A 10 -8.58 -11.58 27.42
CA SER A 10 -9.70 -11.70 26.48
C SER A 10 -9.22 -11.77 25.03
N TRP A 11 -8.26 -10.91 24.65
CA TRP A 11 -7.64 -10.95 23.33
C TRP A 11 -6.96 -12.29 23.05
N LEU A 12 -6.16 -12.80 24.01
CA LEU A 12 -5.45 -14.06 23.84
C LEU A 12 -6.43 -15.22 23.67
N SER A 13 -7.55 -15.17 24.38
CA SER A 13 -8.63 -16.14 24.25
C SER A 13 -9.30 -16.08 22.86
N ALA A 14 -9.54 -14.89 22.32
CA ALA A 14 -10.10 -14.73 20.98
C ALA A 14 -9.10 -15.17 19.88
N ALA A 15 -7.84 -14.75 19.98
CA ALA A 15 -6.78 -15.10 19.04
C ALA A 15 -6.53 -16.61 19.02
N SER A 16 -6.52 -17.26 20.20
CA SER A 16 -6.38 -18.71 20.29
C SER A 16 -7.58 -19.45 19.70
N ALA A 17 -8.81 -18.96 19.88
CA ALA A 17 -10.00 -19.53 19.25
C ALA A 17 -9.96 -19.40 17.71
N GLN A 18 -9.52 -18.25 17.18
CA GLN A 18 -9.32 -18.06 15.74
C GLN A 18 -8.25 -18.99 15.17
N ALA A 19 -7.11 -19.12 15.86
CA ALA A 19 -6.05 -20.04 15.47
C ALA A 19 -6.51 -21.51 15.48
N ALA A 20 -7.29 -21.91 16.50
CA ALA A 20 -7.87 -23.25 16.59
C ALA A 20 -8.87 -23.52 15.45
N ASN A 21 -9.73 -22.55 15.11
CA ASN A 21 -10.62 -22.66 13.95
C ASN A 21 -9.80 -22.81 12.66
N ALA A 22 -8.78 -21.98 12.47
CA ALA A 22 -7.95 -22.04 11.27
C ALA A 22 -7.23 -23.39 11.10
N ALA A 23 -6.72 -23.95 12.20
CA ALA A 23 -6.14 -25.29 12.22
C ALA A 23 -7.19 -26.37 11.86
N GLY A 24 -8.41 -26.26 12.39
CA GLY A 24 -9.52 -27.16 12.07
C GLY A 24 -9.90 -27.12 10.58
N GLN A 25 -9.95 -25.93 9.97
CA GLN A 25 -10.24 -25.79 8.54
C GLN A 25 -9.11 -26.35 7.68
N ALA A 26 -7.84 -26.19 8.07
CA ALA A 26 -6.71 -26.81 7.37
C ALA A 26 -6.81 -28.35 7.39
N GLN A 27 -7.17 -28.94 8.54
CA GLN A 27 -7.41 -30.39 8.65
C GLN A 27 -8.59 -30.86 7.79
N ALA A 28 -9.67 -30.07 7.71
CA ALA A 28 -10.81 -30.37 6.86
C ALA A 28 -10.43 -30.39 5.37
N VAL A 29 -9.61 -29.43 4.90
CA VAL A 29 -9.11 -29.41 3.51
C VAL A 29 -8.20 -30.60 3.22
N ALA A 30 -7.30 -30.94 4.15
CA ALA A 30 -6.45 -32.13 4.00
C ALA A 30 -7.28 -33.42 3.90
N SER A 31 -8.29 -33.57 4.76
CA SER A 31 -9.19 -34.72 4.74
C SER A 31 -10.00 -34.81 3.42
N ALA A 32 -10.45 -33.66 2.89
CA ALA A 32 -11.14 -33.61 1.60
C ALA A 32 -10.22 -34.01 0.43
N PHE A 33 -8.95 -33.58 0.48
CA PHE A 33 -7.94 -33.98 -0.51
C PHE A 33 -7.66 -35.49 -0.47
N GLU A 34 -7.46 -36.05 0.72
CA GLU A 34 -7.22 -37.49 0.89
C GLU A 34 -8.40 -38.34 0.40
N ALA A 35 -9.63 -37.92 0.71
CA ALA A 35 -10.85 -38.57 0.22
C ALA A 35 -10.95 -38.52 -1.32
N ALA A 36 -10.59 -37.38 -1.93
CA ALA A 36 -10.55 -37.24 -3.38
C ALA A 36 -9.49 -38.17 -3.99
N CYS A 37 -8.28 -38.18 -3.43
CA CYS A 37 -7.19 -39.04 -3.90
C CYS A 37 -7.56 -40.53 -3.82
N ALA A 38 -8.28 -40.95 -2.77
CA ALA A 38 -8.76 -42.31 -2.62
C ALA A 38 -9.95 -42.64 -3.55
N GLY A 39 -10.78 -41.64 -3.87
CA GLY A 39 -11.95 -41.79 -4.74
C GLY A 39 -11.63 -41.80 -6.24
N MET A 40 -10.53 -41.17 -6.66
CA MET A 40 -10.13 -41.09 -8.06
C MET A 40 -9.70 -42.44 -8.62
N ILE A 41 -10.13 -42.72 -9.85
CA ILE A 41 -9.76 -43.90 -10.61
C ILE A 41 -8.30 -43.81 -11.03
N HIS A 42 -7.57 -44.91 -10.81
CA HIS A 42 -6.18 -44.99 -11.22
C HIS A 42 -6.07 -44.99 -12.77
N PRO A 43 -5.17 -44.20 -13.38
CA PRO A 43 -5.06 -44.08 -14.83
C PRO A 43 -4.87 -45.41 -15.57
N LEU A 44 -4.21 -46.40 -14.95
CA LEU A 44 -4.03 -47.73 -15.53
C LEU A 44 -5.36 -48.49 -15.73
N ALA A 45 -6.38 -48.27 -14.90
CA ALA A 45 -7.69 -48.89 -15.07
C ALA A 45 -8.40 -48.32 -16.32
N VAL A 46 -8.30 -47.00 -16.51
CA VAL A 46 -8.81 -46.32 -17.71
C VAL A 46 -8.12 -46.86 -18.97
N VAL A 47 -6.79 -46.95 -18.96
CA VAL A 47 -6.01 -47.50 -20.08
C VAL A 47 -6.40 -48.95 -20.38
N ALA A 48 -6.58 -49.79 -19.36
CA ALA A 48 -6.98 -51.18 -19.53
C ALA A 48 -8.37 -51.31 -20.19
N ASN A 49 -9.34 -50.51 -19.75
CA ASN A 49 -10.66 -50.44 -20.36
C ASN A 49 -10.57 -49.98 -21.82
N ARG A 50 -9.82 -48.89 -22.10
CA ARG A 50 -9.68 -48.35 -23.45
C ARG A 50 -9.00 -49.34 -24.41
N ASN A 51 -8.00 -50.08 -23.95
CA ASN A 51 -7.36 -51.13 -24.73
C ASN A 51 -8.34 -52.28 -25.05
N THR A 52 -9.14 -52.70 -24.06
CA THR A 52 -10.16 -53.75 -24.24
C THR A 52 -11.21 -53.31 -25.26
N PHE A 53 -11.70 -52.07 -25.16
CA PHE A 53 -12.64 -51.48 -26.12
C PHE A 53 -12.08 -51.53 -27.55
N VAL A 54 -10.84 -51.09 -27.77
CA VAL A 54 -10.23 -51.10 -29.11
C VAL A 54 -10.13 -52.52 -29.66
N GLN A 55 -9.72 -53.51 -28.85
CA GLN A 55 -9.64 -54.91 -29.29
C GLN A 55 -11.02 -55.48 -29.69
N LEU A 56 -12.06 -55.15 -28.91
CA LEU A 56 -13.44 -55.58 -29.20
C LEU A 56 -13.95 -54.97 -30.51
N VAL A 57 -13.69 -53.68 -30.73
CA VAL A 57 -14.06 -52.97 -31.98
C VAL A 57 -13.33 -53.56 -33.18
N MET A 58 -12.01 -53.77 -33.09
CA MET A 58 -11.20 -54.30 -34.19
C MET A 58 -11.59 -55.72 -34.59
N SER A 59 -12.18 -56.50 -33.68
CA SER A 59 -12.66 -57.87 -33.94
C SER A 59 -14.16 -57.94 -34.28
N ASN A 60 -14.87 -56.81 -34.34
CA ASN A 60 -16.33 -56.78 -34.51
C ASN A 60 -16.81 -56.87 -35.97
N LEU A 61 -16.24 -57.75 -36.79
CA LEU A 61 -16.52 -57.81 -38.23
C LEU A 61 -17.99 -58.09 -38.57
N PHE A 62 -18.68 -58.88 -37.74
CA PHE A 62 -20.08 -59.29 -37.94
C PHE A 62 -21.05 -58.68 -36.91
N GLY A 63 -20.59 -57.78 -36.04
CA GLY A 63 -21.43 -57.16 -35.02
C GLY A 63 -21.65 -57.98 -33.74
N PHE A 64 -21.11 -59.20 -33.63
CA PHE A 64 -21.31 -60.06 -32.45
C PHE A 64 -20.71 -59.50 -31.15
N ASN A 65 -19.69 -58.64 -31.23
CA ASN A 65 -19.09 -58.02 -30.06
C ASN A 65 -19.85 -56.78 -29.57
N ALA A 66 -20.95 -56.38 -30.22
CA ALA A 66 -21.70 -55.19 -29.85
C ALA A 66 -22.10 -55.13 -28.36
N PRO A 67 -22.59 -56.23 -27.71
CA PRO A 67 -22.89 -56.19 -26.27
C PRO A 67 -21.64 -55.99 -25.39
N ALA A 68 -20.50 -56.55 -25.77
CA ALA A 68 -19.25 -56.40 -25.03
C ALA A 68 -18.64 -55.00 -25.18
N ILE A 69 -18.78 -54.38 -26.35
CA ILE A 69 -18.40 -52.98 -26.59
C ILE A 69 -19.23 -52.06 -25.69
N ALA A 70 -20.56 -52.24 -25.68
CA ALA A 70 -21.45 -51.47 -24.83
C ALA A 70 -21.11 -51.60 -23.33
N ALA A 71 -20.73 -52.80 -22.88
CA ALA A 71 -20.28 -53.02 -21.50
C ALA A 71 -18.94 -52.32 -21.19
N ALA A 72 -18.00 -52.29 -22.14
CA ALA A 72 -16.74 -51.56 -21.97
C ALA A 72 -16.97 -50.05 -21.92
N GLU A 73 -17.90 -49.52 -22.73
CA GLU A 73 -18.32 -48.11 -22.68
C GLU A 73 -19.02 -47.80 -21.36
N SER A 74 -19.93 -48.65 -20.86
CA SER A 74 -20.59 -48.41 -19.58
C SER A 74 -19.61 -48.36 -18.40
N GLN A 75 -18.59 -49.23 -18.38
CA GLN A 75 -17.52 -49.19 -17.38
C GLN A 75 -16.69 -47.90 -17.46
N TYR A 76 -16.46 -47.37 -18.66
CA TYR A 76 -15.77 -46.09 -18.84
C TYR A 76 -16.59 -44.93 -18.28
N GLU A 77 -17.89 -44.91 -18.55
CA GLU A 77 -18.82 -43.91 -18.01
C GLU A 77 -18.95 -44.01 -16.48
N GLU A 78 -18.90 -45.22 -15.90
CA GLU A 78 -18.84 -45.42 -14.45
C GLU A 78 -17.56 -44.83 -13.84
N MET A 79 -16.40 -45.09 -14.45
CA MET A 79 -15.13 -44.48 -14.02
C MET A 79 -15.18 -42.94 -14.13
N TRP A 80 -15.75 -42.41 -15.20
CA TRP A 80 -15.94 -40.97 -15.39
C TRP A 80 -16.85 -40.38 -14.31
N ALA A 81 -18.00 -41.01 -14.04
CA ALA A 81 -18.93 -40.59 -13.01
C ALA A 81 -18.29 -40.61 -11.62
N GLN A 82 -17.46 -41.61 -11.32
CA GLN A 82 -16.73 -41.71 -10.05
C GLN A 82 -15.71 -40.57 -9.88
N ASP A 83 -14.89 -40.28 -10.90
CA ASP A 83 -13.91 -39.18 -10.84
C ASP A 83 -14.61 -37.82 -10.68
N VAL A 84 -15.71 -37.60 -11.40
CA VAL A 84 -16.52 -36.39 -11.25
C VAL A 84 -17.08 -36.27 -9.84
N ALA A 85 -17.62 -37.36 -9.28
CA ALA A 85 -18.13 -37.36 -7.91
C ALA A 85 -17.03 -37.05 -6.87
N ALA A 86 -15.83 -37.63 -7.04
CA ALA A 86 -14.67 -37.36 -6.17
C ALA A 86 -14.27 -35.88 -6.21
N MET A 87 -14.15 -35.29 -7.41
CA MET A 87 -13.73 -33.90 -7.58
C MET A 87 -14.81 -32.89 -7.14
N VAL A 88 -16.09 -33.20 -7.34
CA VAL A 88 -17.20 -32.39 -6.80
C VAL A 88 -17.19 -32.41 -5.28
N GLY A 89 -16.96 -33.57 -4.67
CA GLY A 89 -16.79 -33.71 -3.22
C GLY A 89 -15.61 -32.89 -2.69
N TYR A 90 -14.46 -32.97 -3.36
CA TYR A 90 -13.28 -32.15 -3.02
C TYR A 90 -13.58 -30.65 -3.07
N HIS A 91 -14.16 -30.18 -4.17
CA HIS A 91 -14.51 -28.78 -4.34
C HIS A 91 -15.49 -28.31 -3.25
N GLY A 92 -16.53 -29.11 -2.95
CA GLY A 92 -17.50 -28.78 -1.90
C GLY A 92 -16.88 -28.70 -0.51
N GLY A 93 -16.04 -29.69 -0.16
CA GLY A 93 -15.32 -29.73 1.11
C GLY A 93 -14.35 -28.55 1.28
N ALA A 94 -13.51 -28.31 0.28
CA ALA A 94 -12.56 -27.19 0.29
C ALA A 94 -13.26 -25.83 0.35
N SER A 95 -14.33 -25.64 -0.44
CA SER A 95 -15.10 -24.38 -0.46
C SER A 95 -15.78 -24.10 0.89
N THR A 96 -16.32 -25.13 1.53
CA THR A 96 -16.95 -25.01 2.86
C THR A 96 -15.92 -24.62 3.91
N ALA A 97 -14.73 -25.26 3.90
CA ALA A 97 -13.66 -24.94 4.84
C ALA A 97 -13.14 -23.50 4.65
N ALA A 98 -13.01 -23.04 3.39
CA ALA A 98 -12.60 -21.68 3.08
C ALA A 98 -13.61 -20.63 3.57
N ALA A 99 -14.92 -20.89 3.45
CA ALA A 99 -15.95 -19.98 3.93
C ALA A 99 -15.91 -19.74 5.45
N GLN A 100 -15.43 -20.71 6.22
CA GLN A 100 -15.28 -20.63 7.69
C GLN A 100 -14.06 -19.83 8.15
N LEU A 101 -13.13 -19.50 7.23
CA LEU A 101 -11.93 -18.70 7.50
C LEU A 101 -12.13 -17.21 7.23
N ALA A 102 -13.27 -16.79 6.68
CA ALA A 102 -13.52 -15.40 6.38
C ALA A 102 -13.57 -14.58 7.69
N VAL A 103 -12.48 -13.87 7.98
CA VAL A 103 -12.48 -12.81 9.01
C VAL A 103 -13.49 -11.77 8.55
N SER A 104 -14.45 -11.44 9.41
CA SER A 104 -15.38 -10.38 9.07
C SER A 104 -14.56 -9.08 8.93
N ALA A 105 -14.71 -8.38 7.82
CA ALA A 105 -13.95 -7.15 7.55
C ALA A 105 -14.23 -6.03 8.59
N ALA A 106 -15.12 -6.26 9.55
CA ALA A 106 -15.45 -5.38 10.66
C ALA A 106 -14.59 -5.65 11.92
N ASP A 107 -13.93 -6.81 12.02
CA ASP A 107 -13.17 -7.16 13.22
C ASP A 107 -11.83 -6.41 13.28
N ASN A 108 -11.44 -5.98 14.47
CA ASN A 108 -10.10 -5.51 14.72
C ASN A 108 -9.16 -6.73 14.86
N LEU A 109 -8.04 -6.72 14.15
CA LEU A 109 -6.95 -7.69 14.32
C LEU A 109 -5.79 -7.03 15.07
N GLY A 110 -5.49 -7.51 16.28
CA GLY A 110 -4.45 -6.98 17.16
C GLY A 110 -5.00 -6.45 18.49
N PHE A 111 -4.14 -5.87 19.33
CA PHE A 111 -4.48 -5.47 20.69
C PHE A 111 -4.92 -4.01 20.80
N ASP A 112 -5.68 -3.67 21.83
CA ASP A 112 -5.98 -2.29 22.24
C ASP A 112 -6.53 -1.38 21.12
N ASN A 113 -7.15 -2.00 20.10
CA ASN A 113 -7.84 -1.28 19.05
C ASN A 113 -9.21 -0.81 19.54
N VAL A 114 -9.54 0.45 19.27
CA VAL A 114 -10.84 1.04 19.56
C VAL A 114 -11.52 1.44 18.25
N GLY A 115 -12.73 0.94 18.01
CA GLY A 115 -13.47 1.10 16.75
C GLY A 115 -13.59 -0.22 16.00
N PHE A 116 -13.50 -0.23 14.67
CA PHE A 116 -13.71 -1.44 13.84
C PHE A 116 -12.74 -1.50 12.64
N ALA A 117 -12.54 -2.71 12.11
CA ALA A 117 -11.72 -2.97 10.92
C ALA A 117 -10.26 -2.47 10.99
N ASN A 118 -9.67 -2.38 12.18
CA ASN A 118 -8.26 -2.02 12.34
C ASN A 118 -7.36 -3.25 12.32
N PHE A 119 -6.26 -3.18 11.58
CA PHE A 119 -5.21 -4.20 11.52
C PHE A 119 -3.95 -3.69 12.21
N GLY A 120 -3.37 -4.47 13.11
CA GLY A 120 -2.27 -4.06 13.99
C GLY A 120 -2.78 -3.65 15.38
N SER A 121 -1.95 -3.03 16.22
CA SER A 121 -2.30 -2.78 17.63
C SER A 121 -2.36 -1.30 18.00
N GLY A 122 -3.20 -0.96 18.97
CA GLY A 122 -3.31 0.38 19.55
C GLY A 122 -3.93 1.42 18.63
N ASN A 123 -4.68 1.00 17.60
CA ASN A 123 -5.33 1.93 16.69
C ASN A 123 -6.65 2.44 17.28
N TRP A 124 -6.91 3.73 17.16
CA TRP A 124 -8.19 4.33 17.52
C TRP A 124 -8.88 4.92 16.28
N GLY A 125 -10.01 4.34 15.91
CA GLY A 125 -10.84 4.74 14.78
C GLY A 125 -11.17 3.55 13.88
N PHE A 126 -11.05 3.70 12.55
CA PHE A 126 -11.54 2.69 11.62
C PHE A 126 -10.65 2.50 10.39
N PHE A 127 -10.57 1.26 9.91
CA PHE A 127 -9.80 0.90 8.69
C PHE A 127 -8.32 1.30 8.74
N ASN A 128 -7.71 1.37 9.92
CA ASN A 128 -6.26 1.61 10.03
C ASN A 128 -5.50 0.29 9.82
N ASN A 129 -4.34 0.35 9.20
CA ASN A 129 -3.44 -0.79 8.99
C ASN A 129 -2.02 -0.44 9.43
N GLY A 130 -1.59 -1.01 10.55
CA GLY A 130 -0.35 -0.70 11.26
C GLY A 130 -0.64 -0.46 12.73
N ASN A 131 0.28 0.15 13.46
CA ASN A 131 0.14 0.33 14.90
C ASN A 131 -0.10 1.80 15.27
N THR A 132 -0.74 2.00 16.43
CA THR A 132 -0.83 3.30 17.12
C THR A 132 -1.38 4.44 16.27
N ASN A 133 -2.23 4.14 15.28
CA ASN A 133 -2.86 5.16 14.45
C ASN A 133 -4.11 5.74 15.12
N LEU A 134 -4.32 7.04 15.00
CA LEU A 134 -5.55 7.73 15.40
C LEU A 134 -6.27 8.24 14.15
N GLY A 135 -7.55 7.94 14.01
CA GLY A 135 -8.39 8.36 12.88
C GLY A 135 -8.69 7.20 11.94
N ALA A 136 -8.60 7.41 10.63
CA ALA A 136 -9.05 6.38 9.70
C ALA A 136 -8.26 6.24 8.42
N PHE A 137 -8.31 5.04 7.84
CA PHE A 137 -7.66 4.70 6.58
C PHE A 137 -6.13 4.94 6.60
N ASN A 138 -5.52 5.01 7.78
CA ASN A 138 -4.08 5.20 7.87
C ASN A 138 -3.35 3.89 7.59
N ARG A 139 -2.20 3.97 6.93
CA ARG A 139 -1.31 2.85 6.66
C ARG A 139 0.06 3.11 7.28
N GLY A 140 0.65 2.11 7.91
CA GLY A 140 1.87 2.23 8.68
C GLY A 140 1.59 2.64 10.12
N ASP A 141 2.64 3.08 10.83
CA ASP A 141 2.56 3.32 12.27
C ASP A 141 2.41 4.82 12.63
N ASN A 142 1.82 5.08 13.79
CA ASN A 142 1.76 6.38 14.50
C ASN A 142 1.05 7.53 13.77
N ASN A 143 0.27 7.28 12.71
CA ASN A 143 -0.41 8.35 11.99
C ASN A 143 -1.59 8.91 12.78
N VAL A 144 -1.83 10.21 12.66
CA VAL A 144 -2.99 10.89 13.23
C VAL A 144 -3.76 11.58 12.10
N GLY A 145 -5.04 11.26 11.95
CA GLY A 145 -5.93 11.84 10.94
C GLY A 145 -6.40 10.81 9.92
N PHE A 146 -6.43 11.19 8.65
CA PHE A 146 -7.13 10.42 7.61
C PHE A 146 -6.25 10.08 6.41
N GLY A 147 -6.19 8.80 6.04
CA GLY A 147 -5.56 8.37 4.79
C GLY A 147 -4.05 8.61 4.73
N ASN A 148 -3.37 8.78 5.86
CA ASN A 148 -1.93 8.96 5.86
C ASN A 148 -1.22 7.62 5.63
N THR A 149 -0.05 7.65 4.99
CA THR A 149 0.78 6.47 4.77
C THR A 149 2.20 6.73 5.25
N THR A 150 2.61 6.02 6.31
CA THR A 150 4.01 5.86 6.71
C THR A 150 4.55 4.56 6.11
N PRO A 151 5.49 4.62 5.15
CA PRO A 151 6.15 3.43 4.62
C PRO A 151 6.89 2.65 5.73
N ALA A 152 7.14 1.37 5.46
CA ALA A 152 7.88 0.52 6.39
C ALA A 152 9.32 1.00 6.60
N LYS A 153 9.88 0.62 7.75
CA LYS A 153 11.26 0.89 8.18
C LYS A 153 12.27 0.55 7.08
N GLY A 154 13.29 1.39 6.89
CA GLY A 154 14.31 1.16 5.86
C GLY A 154 13.89 1.59 4.46
N TYR A 155 12.78 2.34 4.32
CA TYR A 155 12.53 3.10 3.11
C TYR A 155 13.70 4.05 2.87
N CYS A 156 14.51 3.77 1.86
CA CYS A 156 15.38 4.76 1.26
C CYS A 156 14.48 5.68 0.46
N ALA A 157 14.38 6.95 0.84
CA ALA A 157 13.81 7.94 -0.07
C ALA A 157 14.62 7.94 -1.39
N PRO A 158 14.03 8.42 -2.49
CA PRO A 158 14.73 8.57 -3.77
C PRO A 158 16.06 9.36 -3.67
N ASP A 159 16.29 10.09 -2.58
CA ASP A 159 17.51 10.82 -2.27
C ASP A 159 18.53 10.05 -1.40
N GLY A 160 18.28 8.76 -1.12
CA GLY A 160 19.19 7.88 -0.39
C GLY A 160 19.14 8.00 1.13
N ARG A 161 18.20 8.78 1.70
CA ARG A 161 18.03 8.83 3.16
C ARG A 161 17.25 7.63 3.66
N THR A 162 17.83 6.93 4.64
CA THR A 162 17.15 5.94 5.48
C THR A 162 16.49 6.66 6.64
N TYR A 163 15.17 6.55 6.79
CA TYR A 163 14.49 7.03 7.99
C TYR A 163 14.45 5.88 9.01
N ASP A 164 15.28 5.99 10.03
CA ASP A 164 15.37 5.01 11.10
C ASP A 164 14.19 5.15 12.06
N ALA A 165 13.44 4.06 12.20
CA ALA A 165 12.29 4.02 13.09
C ALA A 165 12.73 3.96 14.55
N GLY A 166 12.29 4.94 15.32
CA GLY A 166 12.61 5.03 16.74
C GLY A 166 12.44 6.41 17.35
N SER A 167 12.15 7.43 16.54
CA SER A 167 11.72 8.72 17.06
C SER A 167 10.21 8.67 17.34
N THR A 168 9.78 9.21 18.46
CA THR A 168 8.37 9.28 18.90
C THR A 168 7.48 10.12 17.95
N PHE A 169 7.99 10.53 16.77
CA PHE A 169 7.35 11.45 15.83
C PHE A 169 7.50 11.04 14.34
N ASP A 170 7.58 9.74 14.04
CA ASP A 170 7.64 9.28 12.63
C ASP A 170 6.28 9.35 11.90
N GLY A 171 5.18 9.43 12.67
CA GLY A 171 3.81 9.45 12.16
C GLY A 171 3.43 10.74 11.44
N ASN A 172 2.58 10.65 10.42
CA ASN A 172 2.04 11.85 9.78
C ASN A 172 0.80 12.35 10.55
N PHE A 173 0.65 13.67 10.63
CA PHE A 173 -0.52 14.34 11.20
C PHE A 173 -1.31 15.06 10.11
N GLY A 174 -2.59 14.74 9.98
CA GLY A 174 -3.53 15.40 9.06
C GLY A 174 -4.08 14.44 7.99
N ILE A 175 -4.10 14.85 6.72
CA ILE A 175 -4.85 14.14 5.68
C ILE A 175 -3.96 13.75 4.49
N GLY A 176 -3.94 12.47 4.14
CA GLY A 176 -3.39 12.01 2.86
C GLY A 176 -1.88 12.24 2.70
N ASN A 177 -1.13 12.38 3.78
CA ASN A 177 0.33 12.54 3.71
C ASN A 177 1.00 11.18 3.44
N PHE A 178 2.09 11.21 2.68
CA PHE A 178 2.93 10.04 2.38
C PHE A 178 4.37 10.29 2.83
N GLY A 179 4.97 9.29 3.49
CA GLY A 179 6.30 9.39 4.07
C GLY A 179 6.23 9.54 5.58
N HIS A 180 7.12 10.33 6.19
CA HIS A 180 7.29 10.38 7.65
C HIS A 180 7.19 11.80 8.22
N GLY A 181 6.59 11.94 9.40
CA GLY A 181 6.61 13.20 10.17
C GLY A 181 5.97 14.41 9.47
N ASN A 182 5.12 14.22 8.46
CA ASN A 182 4.48 15.32 7.76
C ASN A 182 3.27 15.84 8.55
N ILE A 183 3.08 17.16 8.56
CA ILE A 183 1.96 17.84 9.20
C ILE A 183 1.15 18.60 8.15
N GLY A 184 -0.16 18.42 8.14
CA GLY A 184 -1.07 19.08 7.20
C GLY A 184 -1.65 18.09 6.20
N ALA A 185 -1.63 18.41 4.91
CA ALA A 185 -2.32 17.58 3.92
C ALA A 185 -1.53 17.35 2.64
N PHE A 186 -1.63 16.12 2.11
CA PHE A 186 -1.09 15.71 0.81
C PHE A 186 0.42 15.98 0.63
N ASN A 187 1.18 16.04 1.73
CA ASN A 187 2.63 16.14 1.62
C ASN A 187 3.23 14.78 1.28
N ASN A 188 4.31 14.78 0.50
CA ASN A 188 5.04 13.60 0.08
C ASN A 188 6.53 13.76 0.39
N GLY A 189 7.06 12.90 1.26
CA GLY A 189 8.45 12.95 1.73
C GLY A 189 8.50 13.02 3.25
N VAL A 190 9.47 13.75 3.82
CA VAL A 190 9.69 13.75 5.26
C VAL A 190 9.71 15.14 5.88
N GLY A 191 8.98 15.28 7.00
CA GLY A 191 9.03 16.48 7.84
C GLY A 191 8.42 17.72 7.18
N ASN A 192 7.56 17.55 6.18
CA ASN A 192 6.91 18.70 5.55
C ASN A 192 5.75 19.21 6.40
N SER A 193 5.56 20.51 6.43
CA SER A 193 4.44 21.18 7.07
C SER A 193 3.66 21.99 6.04
N GLY A 194 2.34 21.83 5.99
CA GLY A 194 1.45 22.56 5.08
C GLY A 194 0.71 21.65 4.09
N PHE A 195 0.54 22.12 2.86
CA PHE A 195 -0.26 21.44 1.83
C PHE A 195 0.57 21.06 0.60
N GLY A 196 0.52 19.80 0.17
CA GLY A 196 0.97 19.40 -1.17
C GLY A 196 2.48 19.55 -1.42
N ASN A 197 3.30 19.62 -0.37
CA ASN A 197 4.76 19.70 -0.55
C ASN A 197 5.33 18.35 -1.00
N VAL A 198 6.37 18.37 -1.84
CA VAL A 198 7.09 17.20 -2.32
C VAL A 198 8.58 17.35 -2.01
N GLY A 199 9.18 16.31 -1.42
CA GLY A 199 10.55 16.33 -0.90
C GLY A 199 10.53 16.49 0.62
N ASP A 200 11.58 17.08 1.21
CA ASP A 200 11.77 17.06 2.66
C ASP A 200 11.85 18.43 3.31
N SER A 201 11.36 18.52 4.54
CA SER A 201 11.48 19.69 5.42
C SER A 201 10.92 20.98 4.81
N ASN A 202 9.98 20.88 3.87
CA ASN A 202 9.33 22.06 3.32
C ASN A 202 8.25 22.57 4.27
N THR A 203 8.17 23.89 4.42
CA THR A 203 7.19 24.55 5.28
C THR A 203 6.34 25.51 4.46
N GLY A 204 5.02 25.34 4.49
CA GLY A 204 4.07 26.31 3.95
C GLY A 204 4.16 27.67 4.66
N LEU A 205 3.60 28.73 4.07
CA LEU A 205 3.58 30.04 4.74
C LEU A 205 2.52 30.05 5.85
N LEU A 206 2.92 30.38 7.09
CA LEU A 206 2.09 30.37 8.31
C LEU A 206 1.88 28.96 8.88
N GLY A 207 2.97 28.38 9.40
CA GLY A 207 3.06 27.04 10.00
C GLY A 207 2.23 26.78 11.27
N PHE A 208 0.97 27.21 11.32
CA PHE A 208 0.04 26.83 12.38
C PHE A 208 -1.41 26.62 11.91
N LEU A 209 -1.79 27.05 10.70
CA LEU A 209 -3.13 26.79 10.17
C LEU A 209 -3.10 25.71 9.07
N PRO A 210 -3.78 24.57 9.25
CA PRO A 210 -4.03 23.63 8.17
C PRO A 210 -4.70 24.37 7.00
N GLY A 211 -4.05 24.39 5.83
CA GLY A 211 -4.63 24.96 4.61
C GLY A 211 -4.14 26.35 4.19
N THR A 212 -3.16 26.95 4.86
CA THR A 212 -2.47 28.14 4.34
C THR A 212 -1.09 27.76 3.82
N GLY A 213 -1.05 27.25 2.59
CA GLY A 213 0.14 27.19 1.75
C GLY A 213 1.06 25.99 1.74
N GLY A 214 1.75 25.87 0.59
CA GLY A 214 2.60 24.75 0.22
C GLY A 214 2.73 24.61 -1.29
N TRP A 215 2.86 23.37 -1.79
CA TRP A 215 3.31 23.02 -3.15
C TRP A 215 4.78 23.33 -3.43
N ASN A 216 5.62 23.33 -2.40
CA ASN A 216 7.05 23.38 -2.63
C ASN A 216 7.53 22.00 -3.14
N ASN A 217 8.43 22.02 -4.11
CA ASN A 217 9.06 20.83 -4.67
C ASN A 217 10.57 20.90 -4.43
N GLY A 218 11.14 19.84 -3.85
CA GLY A 218 12.54 19.79 -3.40
C GLY A 218 12.63 19.92 -1.88
N ASN A 219 13.71 20.46 -1.32
CA ASN A 219 13.99 20.35 0.11
C ASN A 219 14.18 21.70 0.81
N ASN A 220 13.77 21.79 2.08
CA ASN A 220 13.98 22.93 2.97
C ASN A 220 13.41 24.25 2.44
N ASN A 221 12.38 24.22 1.62
CA ASN A 221 11.75 25.43 1.12
C ASN A 221 10.72 25.96 2.12
N THR A 222 10.63 27.28 2.25
CA THR A 222 9.63 27.96 3.07
C THR A 222 8.74 28.84 2.19
N GLY A 223 7.42 28.70 2.30
CA GLY A 223 6.45 29.50 1.56
C GLY A 223 5.64 28.66 0.56
N PHE A 224 5.50 29.12 -0.67
CA PHE A 224 4.63 28.50 -1.67
C PHE A 224 5.31 28.30 -3.01
N LEU A 225 5.01 27.19 -3.68
CA LEU A 225 5.36 26.95 -5.09
C LEU A 225 6.86 27.06 -5.41
N ASN A 226 7.73 27.01 -4.40
CA ASN A 226 9.16 27.04 -4.66
C ASN A 226 9.60 25.69 -5.25
N ASN A 227 10.43 25.74 -6.28
CA ASN A 227 10.93 24.56 -6.97
C ASN A 227 12.46 24.53 -6.93
N GLY A 228 12.99 23.64 -6.11
CA GLY A 228 14.40 23.43 -5.83
C GLY A 228 14.65 23.38 -4.33
N ASN A 229 15.73 23.98 -3.81
CA ASN A 229 16.09 23.79 -2.40
C ASN A 229 16.44 25.09 -1.69
N PHE A 230 16.11 25.16 -0.39
CA PHE A 230 16.42 26.29 0.49
C PHE A 230 15.85 27.63 0.01
N ASP A 231 14.78 27.60 -0.79
CA ASP A 231 14.10 28.81 -1.23
C ASP A 231 13.11 29.29 -0.16
N ALA A 232 13.01 30.60 0.02
CA ALA A 232 12.07 31.23 0.93
C ALA A 232 11.22 32.27 0.20
N GLY A 233 9.90 32.11 0.23
CA GLY A 233 8.94 33.03 -0.35
C GLY A 233 8.03 32.34 -1.37
N LEU A 234 7.83 32.95 -2.54
CA LEU A 234 6.77 32.57 -3.48
C LEU A 234 7.33 32.24 -4.86
N SER A 235 7.12 31.02 -5.33
CA SER A 235 7.35 30.62 -6.72
C SER A 235 8.78 30.88 -7.21
N ASN A 236 9.78 30.71 -6.33
CA ASN A 236 11.17 30.71 -6.74
C ASN A 236 11.51 29.40 -7.46
N GLN A 237 12.42 29.45 -8.43
CA GLN A 237 12.93 28.30 -9.17
C GLN A 237 14.45 28.28 -9.10
N GLY A 238 15.01 27.18 -8.60
CA GLY A 238 16.45 27.00 -8.39
C GLY A 238 16.74 26.84 -6.89
N ASN A 239 17.84 27.38 -6.38
CA ASN A 239 18.19 27.15 -4.96
C ASN A 239 18.59 28.43 -4.24
N ASN A 240 18.33 28.48 -2.93
CA ASN A 240 18.73 29.57 -2.03
C ASN A 240 18.16 30.94 -2.41
N ASN A 241 17.01 30.99 -3.07
CA ASN A 241 16.37 32.25 -3.43
C ASN A 241 15.47 32.75 -2.30
N PHE A 242 15.54 34.06 -2.02
CA PHE A 242 14.67 34.73 -1.05
C PHE A 242 13.78 35.76 -1.76
N GLY A 243 12.46 35.64 -1.60
CA GLY A 243 11.47 36.55 -2.14
C GLY A 243 10.54 35.87 -3.16
N PHE A 244 10.29 36.47 -4.32
CA PHE A 244 9.24 35.97 -5.22
C PHE A 244 9.63 35.91 -6.70
N ASN A 245 9.27 34.81 -7.38
CA ASN A 245 9.49 34.61 -8.81
C ASN A 245 10.95 34.79 -9.24
N ASN A 246 11.92 34.44 -8.41
CA ASN A 246 13.31 34.40 -8.82
C ASN A 246 13.61 33.09 -9.56
N VAL A 247 14.37 33.17 -10.66
CA VAL A 247 14.82 32.02 -11.45
C VAL A 247 16.33 31.98 -11.45
N GLY A 248 16.90 30.87 -10.98
CA GLY A 248 18.33 30.65 -10.80
C GLY A 248 18.69 30.49 -9.32
N ASN A 249 19.90 30.87 -8.88
CA ASN A 249 20.36 30.53 -7.52
C ASN A 249 20.79 31.76 -6.72
N GLY A 250 20.46 31.79 -5.43
CA GLY A 250 20.99 32.79 -4.49
C GLY A 250 20.47 34.20 -4.71
N ASN A 251 19.30 34.36 -5.36
CA ASN A 251 18.73 35.68 -5.62
C ASN A 251 17.92 36.17 -4.43
N ILE A 252 17.96 37.47 -4.15
CA ILE A 252 17.18 38.14 -3.12
C ILE A 252 16.30 39.21 -3.77
N GLY A 253 15.00 39.21 -3.48
CA GLY A 253 14.03 40.16 -4.02
C GLY A 253 13.04 39.46 -4.95
N GLY A 254 12.82 39.94 -6.17
CA GLY A 254 11.86 39.27 -7.03
C GLY A 254 11.97 39.51 -8.53
N PHE A 255 11.49 38.54 -9.31
CA PHE A 255 11.61 38.52 -10.76
C PHE A 255 13.06 38.58 -11.27
N ASN A 256 14.05 38.16 -10.48
CA ASN A 256 15.43 38.09 -10.93
C ASN A 256 15.64 36.81 -11.75
N LEU A 257 16.25 36.94 -12.93
CA LEU A 257 16.63 35.85 -13.83
C LEU A 257 18.16 35.80 -13.90
N GLY A 258 18.75 34.84 -13.21
CA GLY A 258 20.18 34.91 -12.94
C GLY A 258 20.59 34.24 -11.64
N SER A 259 21.83 34.41 -11.23
CA SER A 259 22.31 33.92 -9.94
C SER A 259 23.04 35.00 -9.16
N GLY A 260 22.81 35.04 -7.84
CA GLY A 260 23.46 35.98 -6.92
C GLY A 260 22.99 37.42 -7.06
N ASP A 261 21.79 37.64 -7.61
CA ASP A 261 21.23 38.97 -7.84
C ASP A 261 20.42 39.47 -6.63
N ILE A 262 20.57 40.74 -6.27
CA ILE A 262 19.83 41.38 -5.18
C ILE A 262 19.01 42.54 -5.76
N GLY A 263 17.70 42.40 -5.80
CA GLY A 263 16.83 43.45 -6.31
C GLY A 263 15.57 42.94 -7.00
N PHE A 264 15.09 43.72 -7.97
CA PHE A 264 13.86 43.41 -8.69
C PHE A 264 14.05 43.44 -10.21
N GLY A 265 13.56 42.41 -10.91
CA GLY A 265 13.52 42.37 -12.37
C GLY A 265 14.88 42.32 -13.05
N ILE A 266 15.94 41.91 -12.35
CA ILE A 266 17.31 41.84 -12.88
C ILE A 266 17.43 40.64 -13.83
N THR A 267 18.23 40.78 -14.88
CA THR A 267 18.65 39.65 -15.74
C THR A 267 20.17 39.63 -15.86
N GLY A 268 20.84 38.70 -15.21
CA GLY A 268 22.30 38.72 -15.15
C GLY A 268 22.86 37.73 -14.15
N ASN A 269 24.03 38.02 -13.61
CA ASN A 269 24.52 37.33 -12.41
C ASN A 269 25.25 38.35 -11.55
N ASN A 270 25.16 38.16 -10.24
CA ASN A 270 25.91 38.91 -9.23
C ASN A 270 25.64 40.43 -9.23
N MET A 271 24.45 40.84 -9.68
CA MET A 271 24.06 42.24 -9.79
C MET A 271 23.24 42.70 -8.59
N VAL A 272 23.23 44.01 -8.34
CA VAL A 272 22.39 44.63 -7.32
C VAL A 272 21.64 45.79 -7.95
N GLY A 273 20.31 45.84 -7.84
CA GLY A 273 19.56 46.98 -8.37
C GLY A 273 18.14 46.69 -8.85
N ILE A 274 17.70 47.44 -9.86
CA ILE A 274 16.36 47.31 -10.44
C ILE A 274 16.49 47.17 -11.96
N GLY A 275 15.99 46.06 -12.49
CA GLY A 275 15.75 45.89 -13.91
C GLY A 275 14.32 46.27 -14.27
N ILE A 276 14.14 46.83 -15.46
CA ILE A 276 12.82 47.08 -16.03
C ILE A 276 12.45 45.85 -16.86
N PRO A 277 11.48 45.02 -16.42
CA PRO A 277 11.13 43.78 -17.09
C PRO A 277 10.83 44.00 -18.57
N GLY A 278 11.36 43.12 -19.44
CA GLY A 278 11.10 43.14 -20.88
C GLY A 278 11.85 44.20 -21.70
N THR A 279 12.63 45.09 -21.08
CA THR A 279 13.38 46.15 -21.81
C THR A 279 14.88 45.92 -21.89
N GLY A 280 15.43 45.02 -21.06
CA GLY A 280 16.88 44.84 -20.91
C GLY A 280 17.60 45.98 -20.18
N ILE A 281 16.88 47.03 -19.76
CA ILE A 281 17.45 48.17 -19.02
C ILE A 281 17.58 47.78 -17.54
N GLN A 282 18.77 47.95 -16.98
CA GLN A 282 19.07 47.66 -15.58
C GLN A 282 19.83 48.81 -14.94
N LEU A 283 19.33 49.27 -13.78
CA LEU A 283 20.05 50.19 -12.92
C LEU A 283 20.84 49.36 -11.91
N ALA A 284 22.08 49.02 -12.25
CA ALA A 284 22.98 48.27 -11.38
C ALA A 284 23.78 49.23 -10.47
N LEU A 285 23.79 48.95 -9.17
CA LEU A 285 24.74 49.55 -8.23
C LEU A 285 26.08 48.82 -8.36
N PRO A 286 27.22 49.53 -8.48
CA PRO A 286 28.53 48.89 -8.42
C PRO A 286 28.70 48.21 -7.05
N ARG A 287 29.30 47.02 -7.08
CA ARG A 287 29.71 46.29 -5.87
C ARG A 287 30.83 47.02 -5.14
#